data_AF-A0A651ELA3-F1
#
_entry.id   AF-A0A651ELA3-F1
#
_cell.length_a   1.000
_cell.length_b   1.000
_cell.length_c   1.000
_cell.angle_alpha   90.00
_cell.angle_beta   90.00
_cell.angle_gamma   90.00
#
_symmetry.space_group_name_H-M   'P 1'
#
loop_
_entity.id
_entity.type
_entity.pdbx_description
1 polymer ?
#
loop_
_entity_poly.entity_id
_entity_poly.type
_entity_poly.pdbx_seq_one_letter_code
_entity_poly.pdbx_strand_id
1 'polypeptide(L)'
;MDWGLLAVGSALAFAGIGSAIGTGSAGMAAAGAWKRCYQQNKPAPFLLLVFVGAPLTQTIYGFLLMNQIIAAAEANGDPALMLGFGVIGGIAIGMSALFQGRAGAVASDALADTGKGFVNFLLALGIIESVALLVMAFGLISL
;
A
#
# COMPACT_ATOMS: atom_id res chain seq x y z
N MET A 1 0.30 -2.14 -31.52
CA MET A 1 -0.51 -1.92 -30.31
C MET A 1 0.46 -1.52 -29.22
N ASP A 2 0.24 -0.36 -28.62
CA ASP A 2 1.21 0.28 -27.72
C ASP A 2 1.12 -0.35 -26.32
N TRP A 3 1.50 -1.64 -26.23
CA TRP A 3 1.41 -2.44 -25.01
C TRP A 3 2.21 -1.82 -23.85
N GLY A 4 3.23 -1.01 -24.16
CA GLY A 4 3.96 -0.20 -23.19
C GLY A 4 3.04 0.78 -22.46
N LEU A 5 2.15 1.50 -23.16
CA LEU A 5 1.24 2.45 -22.51
C LEU A 5 0.25 1.78 -21.54
N LEU A 6 -0.24 0.59 -21.88
CA LEU A 6 -1.11 -0.18 -20.98
C LEU A 6 -0.34 -0.68 -19.75
N ALA A 7 0.92 -1.10 -19.91
CA ALA A 7 1.77 -1.52 -18.81
C ALA A 7 2.11 -0.37 -17.85
N VAL A 8 2.47 0.80 -18.40
CA VAL A 8 2.84 2.01 -17.64
C VAL A 8 1.70 2.45 -16.74
N GLY A 9 0.49 2.64 -17.28
CA GLY A 9 -0.65 3.07 -16.48
C GLY A 9 -1.08 2.06 -15.41
N SER A 10 -0.92 0.75 -15.71
CA SER A 10 -1.38 -0.32 -14.82
C SER A 10 -0.59 -0.38 -13.51
N ALA A 11 0.74 -0.17 -13.54
CA ALA A 11 1.58 -0.28 -12.34
C ALA A 11 1.13 0.72 -11.26
N LEU A 12 0.95 1.99 -11.65
CA LEU A 12 0.50 3.04 -10.77
C LEU A 12 -0.98 2.87 -10.39
N ALA A 13 -1.85 2.55 -11.36
CA ALA A 13 -3.28 2.46 -11.12
C ALA A 13 -3.62 1.37 -10.09
N PHE A 14 -3.11 0.15 -10.25
CA PHE A 14 -3.41 -0.94 -9.32
C PHE A 14 -2.79 -0.72 -7.94
N ALA A 15 -1.58 -0.18 -7.88
CA ALA A 15 -0.97 0.24 -6.62
C ALA A 15 -1.84 1.29 -5.89
N GLY A 16 -2.25 2.34 -6.61
CA GLY A 16 -3.09 3.41 -6.07
C GLY A 16 -4.49 2.93 -5.65
N ILE A 17 -5.11 2.01 -6.38
CA ILE A 17 -6.38 1.38 -5.99
C ILE A 17 -6.21 0.64 -4.65
N GLY A 18 -5.14 -0.14 -4.52
CA GLY A 18 -4.80 -0.82 -3.27
C GLY A 18 -4.61 0.15 -2.11
N SER A 19 -3.84 1.21 -2.33
CA SER A 19 -3.61 2.28 -1.36
C SER A 19 -4.90 2.97 -0.93
N ALA A 20 -5.79 3.30 -1.87
CA ALA A 20 -7.08 3.92 -1.59
C ALA A 20 -7.97 3.02 -0.72
N ILE A 21 -8.05 1.73 -1.06
CA ILE A 21 -8.81 0.75 -0.27
C ILE A 21 -8.18 0.57 1.11
N GLY A 22 -6.85 0.46 1.18
CA GLY A 22 -6.11 0.26 2.42
C GLY A 22 -6.27 1.44 3.38
N THR A 23 -5.96 2.65 2.92
CA THR A 23 -6.07 3.88 3.73
C THR A 23 -7.52 4.14 4.12
N GLY A 24 -8.48 3.90 3.22
CA GLY A 24 -9.90 4.00 3.52
C GLY A 24 -10.34 3.02 4.61
N SER A 25 -9.90 1.77 4.53
CA SER A 25 -10.23 0.74 5.54
C SER A 25 -9.70 1.09 6.92
N ALA A 26 -8.43 1.47 7.02
CA ALA A 26 -7.82 1.91 8.27
C ALA A 26 -8.44 3.21 8.78
N GLY A 27 -8.75 4.16 7.89
CA GLY A 27 -9.36 5.45 8.22
C GLY A 27 -10.77 5.30 8.81
N MET A 28 -11.61 4.45 8.23
CA MET A 28 -12.94 4.15 8.78
C MET A 28 -12.85 3.53 10.19
N ALA A 29 -11.89 2.63 10.41
CA ALA A 29 -11.67 2.03 11.73
C ALA A 29 -11.12 3.04 12.75
N ALA A 30 -10.16 3.89 12.35
CA ALA A 30 -9.64 4.95 13.20
C ALA A 30 -10.73 5.95 13.61
N ALA A 31 -11.62 6.34 12.69
CA ALA A 31 -12.78 7.17 13.00
C ALA A 31 -13.72 6.52 14.03
N GLY A 32 -14.00 5.22 13.87
CA GLY A 32 -14.77 4.44 14.84
C GLY A 32 -14.10 4.38 16.22
N ALA A 33 -12.79 4.12 16.24
CA ALA A 33 -11.98 4.06 17.46
C ALA A 33 -11.95 5.40 18.20
N TRP A 34 -11.73 6.52 17.50
CA TRP A 34 -11.79 7.86 18.09
C TRP A 34 -13.17 8.17 18.66
N LYS A 35 -14.24 7.90 17.92
CA LYS A 35 -15.62 8.04 18.41
C LYS A 35 -15.82 7.31 19.75
N ARG A 36 -15.35 6.06 19.85
CA ARG A 36 -15.45 5.27 21.08
C ARG A 36 -14.66 5.88 22.23
N CYS A 37 -13.43 6.34 21.98
CA CYS A 37 -12.63 7.06 22.99
C CYS A 37 -13.36 8.30 23.51
N TYR A 38 -13.92 9.13 22.62
CA TYR A 38 -14.68 10.32 22.99
C TYR A 38 -15.92 9.98 23.83
N GLN A 39 -16.68 8.95 23.46
CA GLN A 39 -17.85 8.49 24.23
C GLN A 39 -17.47 8.01 25.63
N GLN A 40 -16.28 7.46 25.80
CA GLN A 40 -15.77 6.97 27.09
C GLN A 40 -15.02 8.03 27.90
N ASN A 41 -14.99 9.29 27.45
CA ASN A 41 -14.16 10.36 28.03
C ASN A 41 -12.67 9.97 28.17
N LYS A 42 -12.16 9.16 27.22
CA LYS A 42 -10.75 8.78 27.14
C LYS A 42 -10.04 9.57 26.03
N PRO A 43 -8.73 9.84 26.16
CA PRO A 43 -7.95 10.48 25.10
C PRO A 43 -8.01 9.67 23.80
N ALA A 44 -8.36 10.33 22.70
CA ALA A 44 -8.34 9.75 21.35
C ALA A 44 -6.89 9.73 20.81
N PRO A 45 -6.30 8.56 20.50
CA PRO A 45 -4.90 8.51 20.10
C PRO A 45 -4.69 9.09 18.70
N PHE A 46 -3.93 10.18 18.60
CA PHE A 46 -3.51 10.72 17.28
C PHE A 46 -2.70 9.69 16.47
N LEU A 47 -2.01 8.80 17.18
CA LEU A 47 -1.14 7.76 16.62
C LEU A 47 -1.86 6.78 15.67
N LEU A 48 -3.20 6.67 15.73
CA LEU A 48 -3.96 5.85 14.78
C LEU A 48 -3.74 6.29 13.33
N LEU A 49 -3.42 7.57 13.07
CA LEU A 49 -3.11 8.07 11.72
C LEU A 49 -1.90 7.39 11.08
N VAL A 50 -0.97 6.85 11.87
CA VAL A 50 0.15 6.06 11.32
C VAL A 50 -0.38 4.83 10.58
N PHE A 51 -1.40 4.17 11.13
CA PHE A 51 -2.03 3.00 10.50
C PHE A 51 -2.86 3.39 9.27
N VAL A 52 -3.48 4.57 9.29
CA VAL A 52 -4.22 5.13 8.15
C VAL A 52 -3.28 5.47 6.98
N GLY A 53 -2.11 6.05 7.29
CA GLY A 53 -1.15 6.50 6.30
C GLY A 53 -0.27 5.39 5.73
N ALA A 54 -0.09 4.28 6.45
CA ALA A 54 0.82 3.20 6.03
C ALA A 54 0.60 2.71 4.59
N PRO A 55 -0.65 2.47 4.11
CA PRO A 55 -0.90 1.97 2.75
C PRO A 55 -0.54 2.95 1.61
N LEU A 56 -0.20 4.21 1.89
CA LEU A 56 0.11 5.20 0.86
C LEU A 56 1.47 4.94 0.19
N THR A 57 2.38 4.21 0.84
CA THR A 57 3.72 3.91 0.30
C THR A 57 3.63 3.08 -0.99
N GLN A 58 2.61 2.22 -1.13
CA GLN A 58 2.40 1.43 -2.34
C GLN A 58 2.14 2.30 -3.58
N THR A 59 1.45 3.44 -3.49
CA THR A 59 1.31 4.38 -4.60
C THR A 59 2.69 4.87 -5.09
N ILE A 60 3.61 5.14 -4.16
CA ILE A 60 4.99 5.55 -4.49
C ILE A 60 5.73 4.40 -5.16
N TYR A 61 5.59 3.17 -4.66
CA TYR A 61 6.22 2.01 -5.28
C TYR A 61 5.68 1.73 -6.69
N GLY A 62 4.37 1.88 -6.91
CA GLY A 62 3.74 1.80 -8.22
C GLY A 62 4.24 2.89 -9.17
N PHE A 63 4.46 4.11 -8.68
CA PHE A 63 5.06 5.20 -9.45
C PHE A 63 6.51 4.89 -9.84
N LEU A 64 7.33 4.38 -8.92
CA LEU A 64 8.71 4.00 -9.21
C LEU A 64 8.77 2.88 -10.26
N LEU A 65 7.93 1.86 -10.12
CA LEU A 65 7.85 0.77 -11.09
C LEU A 65 7.37 1.27 -12.47
N MET A 66 6.38 2.17 -12.50
CA MET A 66 5.91 2.81 -13.74
C MET A 66 7.04 3.51 -14.48
N ASN A 67 7.88 4.28 -13.79
CA ASN A 67 9.00 4.99 -14.43
C ASN A 67 10.05 4.02 -14.99
N GLN A 68 10.30 2.89 -14.32
CA GLN A 68 11.18 1.86 -14.87
C GLN A 68 10.59 1.22 -16.13
N ILE A 69 9.27 0.97 -16.15
CA ILE A 69 8.62 0.43 -17.35
C ILE A 69 8.74 1.40 -18.53
N ILE A 70 8.63 2.72 -18.28
CA ILE A 70 8.87 3.75 -19.32
C ILE A 70 10.32 3.64 -19.84
N ALA A 71 11.30 3.58 -18.95
CA ALA A 71 12.71 3.46 -19.35
C ALA A 71 12.98 2.17 -20.15
N ALA A 72 12.41 1.04 -19.74
CA ALA A 72 12.52 -0.22 -20.46
C ALA A 72 11.88 -0.14 -21.86
N ALA A 73 10.75 0.55 -22.00
CA ALA A 73 10.10 0.76 -23.29
C ALA A 73 10.97 1.59 -24.25
N GLU A 74 11.60 2.66 -23.76
CA GLU A 74 12.54 3.48 -24.54
C GLU A 74 13.78 2.68 -24.98
N ALA A 75 14.19 1.69 -24.18
CA ALA A 75 15.29 0.77 -24.48
C ALA A 75 14.91 -0.43 -25.38
N ASN A 76 13.68 -0.50 -25.89
CA ASN A 76 13.14 -1.66 -26.62
C ASN A 76 13.19 -2.97 -25.82
N GLY A 77 12.93 -2.90 -24.51
CA GLY A 77 12.82 -4.05 -23.62
C GLY A 77 11.68 -5.01 -23.98
N ASP A 78 11.65 -6.18 -23.35
CA ASP A 78 10.66 -7.23 -23.64
C ASP A 78 9.22 -6.77 -23.29
N PRO A 79 8.31 -6.66 -24.27
CA PRO A 79 6.93 -6.24 -24.04
C PRO A 79 6.15 -7.15 -23.08
N ALA A 80 6.47 -8.44 -23.03
CA ALA A 80 5.79 -9.37 -22.12
C ALA A 80 6.19 -9.13 -20.67
N LEU A 81 7.47 -8.86 -20.40
CA LEU A 81 7.97 -8.49 -19.07
C LEU A 81 7.40 -7.16 -18.60
N MET A 82 7.37 -6.15 -19.49
CA MET A 82 6.76 -4.86 -19.19
C MET A 82 5.29 -4.99 -18.79
N LEU A 83 4.50 -5.74 -19.57
CA LEU A 83 3.08 -5.97 -19.26
C LEU A 83 2.91 -6.77 -17.96
N GLY A 84 3.76 -7.76 -17.72
CA GLY A 84 3.74 -8.57 -16.50
C GLY A 84 3.96 -7.74 -15.24
N PHE A 85 5.02 -6.93 -15.21
CA PHE A 85 5.28 -6.02 -14.08
C PHE A 85 4.27 -4.88 -13.99
N GLY A 86 3.81 -4.36 -15.13
CA GLY A 86 2.78 -3.33 -15.19
C GLY A 86 1.48 -3.77 -14.54
N VAL A 87 0.93 -4.90 -14.97
CA VAL A 87 -0.38 -5.38 -14.50
C VAL A 87 -0.25 -6.19 -13.22
N ILE A 88 0.47 -7.31 -13.26
CA ILE A 88 0.54 -8.25 -12.14
C ILE A 88 1.40 -7.69 -11.01
N GLY A 89 2.50 -7.00 -11.33
CA GLY A 89 3.31 -6.29 -10.34
C GLY A 89 2.52 -5.16 -9.66
N GLY A 90 1.80 -4.34 -10.43
CA GLY A 90 0.88 -3.32 -9.90
C GLY A 90 -0.19 -3.91 -8.97
N ILE A 91 -0.82 -5.02 -9.35
CA ILE A 91 -1.81 -5.74 -8.51
C ILE A 91 -1.15 -6.24 -7.21
N ALA A 92 0.03 -6.85 -7.28
CA ALA A 92 0.72 -7.35 -6.10
C ALA A 92 1.07 -6.23 -5.11
N ILE A 93 1.55 -5.09 -5.62
CA ILE A 93 1.77 -3.88 -4.83
C ILE A 93 0.44 -3.40 -4.21
N GLY A 94 -0.63 -3.30 -5.00
CA GLY A 94 -1.94 -2.87 -4.50
C GLY A 94 -2.53 -3.82 -3.44
N MET A 95 -2.38 -5.12 -3.60
CA MET A 95 -2.85 -6.12 -2.64
C MET A 95 -2.12 -6.00 -1.30
N SER A 96 -0.81 -5.70 -1.32
CA SER A 96 -0.05 -5.39 -0.11
C SER A 96 -0.67 -4.20 0.64
N ALA A 97 -0.99 -3.09 -0.04
CA ALA A 97 -1.62 -1.94 0.58
C ALA A 97 -3.01 -2.26 1.16
N LEU A 98 -3.82 -3.02 0.43
CA LEU A 98 -5.13 -3.45 0.88
C LEU A 98 -5.05 -4.23 2.20
N PHE A 99 -4.13 -5.21 2.28
CA PHE A 99 -3.94 -5.98 3.51
C PHE A 99 -3.26 -5.19 4.62
N GLN A 100 -2.36 -4.26 4.29
CA GLN A 100 -1.75 -3.36 5.27
C GLN A 100 -2.81 -2.46 5.91
N GLY A 101 -3.77 -1.96 5.12
CA GLY A 101 -4.90 -1.19 5.63
C GLY A 101 -5.87 -2.02 6.50
N ARG A 102 -6.13 -3.27 6.13
CA ARG A 102 -6.93 -4.19 6.97
C ARG A 102 -6.24 -4.49 8.30
N ALA A 103 -4.93 -4.72 8.29
CA ALA A 103 -4.14 -4.87 9.52
C ALA A 103 -4.16 -3.58 10.35
N GLY A 104 -4.01 -2.42 9.69
CA GLY A 104 -4.09 -1.10 10.30
C GLY A 104 -5.46 -0.82 10.94
N ALA A 105 -6.55 -1.32 10.35
CA ALA A 105 -7.89 -1.20 10.92
C ALA A 105 -8.01 -1.93 12.26
N VAL A 106 -7.55 -3.19 12.32
CA VAL A 106 -7.55 -3.99 13.56
C VAL A 106 -6.58 -3.41 14.59
N ALA A 107 -5.41 -2.95 14.15
CA ALA A 107 -4.44 -2.26 15.01
C ALA A 107 -5.02 -0.97 15.61
N SER A 108 -5.82 -0.23 14.84
CA SER A 108 -6.47 1.01 15.30
C SER A 108 -7.46 0.73 16.42
N ASP A 109 -8.29 -0.31 16.26
CA ASP A 109 -9.23 -0.73 17.28
C ASP A 109 -8.51 -1.23 18.56
N ALA A 110 -7.52 -2.11 18.39
CA ALA A 110 -6.76 -2.68 19.50
C ALA A 110 -5.96 -1.61 20.29
N LEU A 111 -5.33 -0.67 19.59
CA LEU A 111 -4.56 0.40 20.22
C LEU A 111 -5.48 1.38 20.98
N ALA A 112 -6.65 1.70 20.42
CA ALA A 112 -7.61 2.58 21.08
C ALA A 112 -8.21 1.97 22.36
N ASP A 113 -8.41 0.64 22.40
CA ASP A 113 -8.91 -0.04 23.59
C ASP A 113 -7.83 -0.26 24.66
N THR A 114 -6.65 -0.70 24.24
CA THR A 114 -5.62 -1.17 25.18
C THR A 114 -4.56 -0.13 25.51
N GLY A 115 -4.35 0.86 24.63
CA GLY A 115 -3.22 1.79 24.70
C GLY A 115 -1.85 1.13 24.55
N LYS A 116 -1.79 -0.14 24.13
CA LYS A 116 -0.57 -0.96 24.09
C LYS A 116 -0.34 -1.57 22.71
N GLY A 117 0.88 -2.05 22.49
CA GLY A 117 1.21 -2.86 21.30
C GLY A 117 1.53 -2.09 20.03
N PHE A 118 1.61 -0.75 20.08
CA PHE A 118 1.88 0.09 18.90
C PHE A 118 3.05 -0.41 18.04
N VAL A 119 4.22 -0.69 18.66
CA VAL A 119 5.41 -1.17 17.95
C VAL A 119 5.14 -2.51 17.27
N ASN A 120 4.47 -3.45 17.94
CA ASN A 120 4.15 -4.75 17.36
C ASN A 120 3.23 -4.63 16.15
N PHE A 121 2.25 -3.72 16.22
CA PHE A 121 1.37 -3.43 15.09
C PHE A 121 2.14 -2.84 13.92
N LEU A 122 3.04 -1.88 14.18
CA LEU A 122 3.86 -1.28 13.14
C LEU A 122 4.79 -2.30 12.47
N LEU A 123 5.40 -3.21 13.24
CA LEU A 123 6.22 -4.29 12.70
C LEU A 123 5.40 -5.24 11.81
N ALA A 124 4.19 -5.60 12.22
CA ALA A 124 3.29 -6.41 11.40
C ALA A 124 2.93 -5.70 10.08
N LEU A 125 2.61 -4.41 10.13
CA LEU A 125 2.36 -3.61 8.92
C LEU A 125 3.60 -3.52 8.01
N GLY A 126 4.80 -3.44 8.59
CA GLY A 126 6.06 -3.44 7.84
C GLY A 126 6.37 -4.79 7.17
N ILE A 127 6.02 -5.91 7.81
CA ILE A 127 6.14 -7.23 7.16
C ILE A 127 5.18 -7.32 5.97
N ILE A 128 3.95 -6.83 6.10
CA ILE A 128 3.00 -6.80 4.98
C ILE A 128 3.55 -5.92 3.84
N GLU A 129 4.08 -4.74 4.16
CA GLU A 129 4.71 -3.83 3.19
C GLU A 129 5.84 -4.46 2.39
N SER A 130 6.63 -5.35 3.01
CA SER A 130 7.80 -5.97 2.38
C SER A 130 7.47 -6.68 1.07
N VAL A 131 6.24 -7.17 0.91
CA VAL A 131 5.77 -7.77 -0.35
C VAL A 131 5.81 -6.75 -1.49
N ALA A 132 5.29 -5.54 -1.28
CA ALA A 132 5.32 -4.49 -2.29
C ALA A 132 6.75 -4.01 -2.58
N LEU A 133 7.57 -3.87 -1.54
CA LEU A 133 8.97 -3.49 -1.69
C LEU A 133 9.75 -4.51 -2.53
N LEU A 134 9.56 -5.80 -2.29
CA LEU A 134 10.23 -6.86 -3.04
C LEU A 134 9.74 -6.91 -4.50
N VAL A 135 8.43 -6.80 -4.74
CA VAL A 135 7.87 -6.76 -6.10
C VAL A 135 8.43 -5.57 -6.88
N MET A 136 8.45 -4.38 -6.27
CA MET A 136 9.03 -3.19 -6.87
C MET A 136 10.52 -3.41 -7.15
N ALA A 137 11.30 -3.82 -6.15
CA ALA A 137 12.75 -3.99 -6.30
C ALA A 137 13.11 -5.00 -7.40
N PHE A 138 12.41 -6.14 -7.47
CA PHE A 138 12.63 -7.12 -8.53
C PHE A 138 12.22 -6.58 -9.90
N GLY A 139 11.13 -5.82 -9.98
CA GLY A 139 10.75 -5.12 -11.21
C GLY A 139 11.82 -4.13 -11.66
N LEU A 140 12.36 -3.33 -10.74
CA LEU A 140 13.43 -2.35 -11.04
C LEU A 140 14.71 -2.98 -11.57
N ILE A 141 15.04 -4.19 -11.15
CA ILE A 141 16.27 -4.89 -11.56
C ILE A 141 16.05 -5.70 -12.85
N SER A 142 14.82 -6.14 -13.12
CA SER A 142 14.51 -7.08 -14.22
C SER A 142 14.05 -6.41 -15.50
N LEU A 143 13.60 -5.15 -15.43
CA LEU A 143 13.16 -4.32 -16.56
C LEU A 143 14.30 -3.45 -17.08
#